data_AF-A0A315V5X7-F1
#
_entry.id   AF-A0A315V5X7-F1
#
_cell.length_a   1.000
_cell.length_b   1.000
_cell.length_c   1.000
_cell.angle_alpha   90.00
_cell.angle_beta   90.00
_cell.angle_gamma   90.00
#
_symmetry.space_group_name_H-M   'P 1'
#
loop_
_entity.id
_entity.type
_entity.pdbx_description
1 polymer ?
#
loop_
_entity_poly.entity_id
_entity_poly.type
_entity_poly.pdbx_seq_one_letter_code
_entity_poly.pdbx_strand_id
1 'polypeptide(L)'
;MVNSQTSSVPPAPRSCAGCGGKIADRFLLFSMERYWHTRCLKCSCCQAQLGDIGTTCYSKGGMILCRSDYIKLFGACSACGQSIPANEMVMRAQGNVYHIKCFSCATCRNRLIPGDRFHYINGTIFCEHDRPGAALHNSHLAPLQSSSVLTDQ
;
A
#
# COMPACT_ATOMS: atom_id res chain seq x y z
N MET A 1 -46.73 -6.31 49.56
CA MET A 1 -45.38 -6.92 49.57
C MET A 1 -44.99 -7.21 48.14
N VAL A 2 -43.79 -6.74 47.78
CA VAL A 2 -43.14 -6.75 46.46
C VAL A 2 -42.96 -8.16 45.88
N ASN A 3 -43.02 -8.28 44.55
CA ASN A 3 -41.83 -8.60 43.75
C ASN A 3 -42.13 -8.58 42.24
N SER A 4 -41.83 -7.45 41.61
CA SER A 4 -41.58 -7.35 40.18
C SER A 4 -40.24 -8.02 39.88
N GLN A 5 -40.27 -9.25 39.37
CA GLN A 5 -39.08 -9.91 38.82
C GLN A 5 -38.89 -9.45 37.38
N THR A 6 -38.14 -8.36 37.20
CA THR A 6 -37.55 -8.05 35.90
C THR A 6 -36.36 -8.98 35.70
N SER A 7 -36.53 -10.01 34.86
CA SER A 7 -35.43 -10.82 34.36
C SER A 7 -34.57 -9.96 33.44
N SER A 8 -33.61 -9.22 33.99
CA SER A 8 -32.57 -8.56 33.20
C SER A 8 -31.58 -9.63 32.72
N VAL A 9 -31.85 -10.20 31.54
CA VAL A 9 -30.85 -11.00 30.83
C VAL A 9 -29.62 -10.09 30.64
N PRO A 10 -28.47 -10.38 31.27
CA PRO A 10 -27.29 -9.57 31.07
C PRO A 10 -26.88 -9.67 29.60
N PRO A 11 -26.45 -8.56 28.95
CA PRO A 11 -25.96 -8.62 27.59
C PRO A 11 -24.82 -9.65 27.51
N ALA A 12 -24.87 -10.51 26.50
CA ALA A 12 -23.88 -11.58 26.32
C ALA A 12 -22.45 -10.99 26.41
N PRO A 13 -21.55 -11.61 27.19
CA PRO A 13 -20.23 -11.06 27.42
C PRO A 13 -19.45 -10.98 26.11
N ARG A 14 -18.96 -9.78 25.77
CA ARG A 14 -18.10 -9.55 24.60
C ARG A 14 -16.82 -10.35 24.77
N SER A 15 -16.63 -11.35 23.93
CA SER A 15 -15.47 -12.24 24.00
C SER A 15 -14.39 -11.78 23.02
N CYS A 16 -13.13 -11.79 23.47
CA CYS A 16 -12.00 -11.35 22.68
C CYS A 16 -11.64 -12.36 21.61
N ALA A 17 -11.58 -11.94 20.35
CA ALA A 17 -11.21 -12.82 19.24
C ALA A 17 -9.73 -13.27 19.26
N GLY A 18 -8.85 -12.54 19.96
CA GLY A 18 -7.43 -12.87 20.06
C GLY A 18 -7.10 -13.92 21.13
N CYS A 19 -7.76 -13.87 22.29
CA CYS A 19 -7.46 -14.76 23.42
C CYS A 19 -8.63 -15.63 23.88
N GLY A 20 -9.83 -15.45 23.34
CA GLY A 20 -11.06 -16.15 23.75
C GLY A 20 -11.65 -15.70 25.09
N GLY A 21 -10.92 -14.90 25.87
CA GLY A 21 -11.37 -14.42 27.18
C GLY A 21 -12.47 -13.36 27.10
N LYS A 22 -13.25 -13.24 28.18
CA LYS A 22 -14.23 -12.15 28.32
C LYS A 22 -13.52 -10.80 28.42
N ILE A 23 -14.09 -9.77 27.80
CA ILE A 23 -13.58 -8.41 27.88
C ILE A 23 -14.29 -7.68 29.02
N ALA A 24 -13.56 -7.47 30.12
CA ALA A 24 -13.99 -6.66 31.27
C ALA A 24 -13.28 -5.30 31.33
N ASP A 25 -12.39 -5.03 30.38
CA ASP A 25 -11.60 -3.80 30.30
C ASP A 25 -12.52 -2.58 30.04
N ARG A 26 -12.16 -1.42 30.60
CA ARG A 26 -12.89 -0.16 30.38
C ARG A 26 -12.97 0.23 28.90
N PHE A 27 -11.92 -0.07 28.15
CA PHE A 27 -11.83 0.21 26.72
C PHE A 27 -11.62 -1.10 25.96
N LEU A 28 -12.28 -1.20 24.80
CA LEU A 28 -12.18 -2.35 23.91
C LEU A 28 -12.10 -1.86 22.46
N LEU A 29 -11.57 -2.70 21.60
CA LEU A 29 -11.49 -2.43 20.17
C LEU A 29 -12.53 -3.26 19.44
N PHE A 30 -13.16 -2.66 18.43
CA PHE A 30 -14.02 -3.34 17.49
C PHE A 30 -13.38 -3.26 16.10
N SER A 31 -13.00 -4.41 15.56
CA SER A 31 -12.34 -4.49 14.26
C SER A 31 -12.61 -5.85 13.63
N MET A 32 -12.77 -5.88 12.29
CA MET A 32 -13.12 -7.08 11.53
C MET A 32 -14.35 -7.79 12.13
N GLU A 33 -15.38 -7.01 12.49
CA GLU A 33 -16.64 -7.46 13.08
C GLU A 33 -16.50 -8.25 14.39
N ARG A 34 -15.35 -8.11 15.07
CA ARG A 34 -15.02 -8.83 16.30
C ARG A 34 -14.55 -7.87 17.39
N TYR A 35 -14.73 -8.29 18.63
CA TYR A 35 -14.23 -7.56 19.80
C TYR A 35 -12.83 -8.02 20.19
N TRP A 36 -12.01 -7.08 20.63
CA TRP A 36 -10.63 -7.33 21.02
C TRP A 36 -10.28 -6.54 22.29
N HIS A 37 -9.47 -7.13 23.17
CA HIS A 37 -8.69 -6.33 24.12
C HIS A 37 -7.70 -5.46 23.34
N THR A 38 -7.39 -4.28 23.88
CA THR A 38 -6.38 -3.37 23.30
C THR A 38 -5.04 -4.08 23.06
N ARG A 39 -4.60 -4.86 24.05
CA ARG A 39 -3.38 -5.69 24.01
C ARG A 39 -3.44 -6.91 23.07
N CYS A 40 -4.63 -7.35 22.68
CA CYS A 40 -4.80 -8.56 21.88
C CYS A 40 -4.83 -8.29 20.38
N LEU A 41 -5.23 -7.07 19.96
CA LEU A 41 -5.19 -6.69 18.55
C LEU A 41 -3.78 -6.24 18.17
N LYS A 42 -2.96 -7.17 17.69
CA LYS A 42 -1.54 -6.95 17.38
C LYS A 42 -1.21 -7.34 15.94
N CYS A 43 -0.20 -6.69 15.37
CA CYS A 43 0.35 -7.08 14.08
C CYS A 43 0.97 -8.48 14.16
N SER A 44 0.60 -9.39 13.26
CA SER A 44 1.17 -10.74 13.20
C SER A 44 2.69 -10.75 12.95
N CYS A 45 3.23 -9.73 12.28
CA CYS A 45 4.65 -9.63 11.95
C CYS A 45 5.47 -8.93 13.04
N CYS A 46 5.16 -7.67 13.34
CA CYS A 46 5.95 -6.86 14.29
C CYS A 46 5.45 -6.93 15.74
N GLN A 47 4.35 -7.62 16.02
CA GLN A 47 3.71 -7.74 17.33
C GLN A 47 3.24 -6.42 17.97
N ALA A 48 3.34 -5.30 17.25
CA ALA A 48 2.91 -4.01 17.77
C ALA A 48 1.39 -3.95 17.95
N GLN A 49 0.95 -3.27 19.00
CA GLN A 49 -0.47 -3.09 19.33
C GLN A 49 -1.10 -2.14 18.31
N LEU A 50 -2.05 -2.64 17.54
CA LEU A 50 -2.60 -1.91 16.40
C LEU A 50 -3.48 -0.74 16.85
N GLY A 51 -4.10 -0.84 18.03
CA GLY A 51 -4.87 0.25 18.63
C GLY A 51 -4.04 1.48 18.99
N ASP A 52 -2.74 1.32 19.23
CA ASP A 52 -1.84 2.42 19.61
C ASP A 52 -1.22 3.11 18.38
N ILE A 53 -1.01 2.36 17.29
CA ILE A 53 -0.33 2.85 16.08
C ILE A 53 -1.29 3.58 15.14
N GLY A 54 -2.59 3.25 15.16
CA GLY A 54 -3.57 3.92 14.34
C GLY A 54 -4.97 3.36 14.47
N THR A 55 -5.90 3.93 13.71
CA THR A 55 -7.32 3.53 13.72
C THR A 55 -7.64 2.42 12.73
N THR A 56 -6.67 2.01 11.91
CA THR A 56 -6.85 1.02 10.84
C THR A 56 -5.86 -0.12 10.97
N CYS A 57 -6.31 -1.32 10.61
CA CYS A 57 -5.47 -2.50 10.44
C CYS A 57 -5.90 -3.24 9.16
N TYR A 58 -5.03 -4.11 8.67
CA TYR A 58 -5.25 -4.81 7.41
C TYR A 58 -5.29 -6.31 7.66
N SER A 59 -6.24 -7.02 7.06
CA SER A 59 -6.34 -8.47 7.15
C SER A 59 -6.13 -9.13 5.80
N LYS A 60 -5.25 -10.14 5.76
CA LYS A 60 -5.01 -10.95 4.55
C LYS A 60 -4.43 -12.31 4.93
N GLY A 61 -4.99 -13.39 4.37
CA GLY A 61 -4.54 -14.75 4.63
C GLY A 61 -4.59 -15.15 6.11
N GLY A 62 -5.58 -14.66 6.86
CA GLY A 62 -5.71 -14.91 8.30
C GLY A 62 -4.76 -14.09 9.19
N MET A 63 -3.85 -13.30 8.63
CA MET A 63 -2.99 -12.39 9.37
C MET A 63 -3.65 -11.03 9.56
N ILE A 64 -3.39 -10.39 10.70
CA ILE A 64 -3.76 -9.00 10.97
C ILE A 64 -2.47 -8.20 11.00
N LEU A 65 -2.35 -7.19 10.15
CA LEU A 65 -1.10 -6.48 9.90
C LEU A 65 -1.23 -4.98 10.10
N CYS A 66 -0.14 -4.36 10.53
CA CYS A 66 0.00 -2.91 10.48
C CYS A 66 0.16 -2.45 9.03
N ARG A 67 -0.11 -1.17 8.76
CA ARG A 67 0.05 -0.57 7.41
C ARG A 67 1.42 -0.87 6.81
N SER A 68 2.48 -0.71 7.60
CA SER A 68 3.86 -0.89 7.15
C SER A 68 4.14 -2.32 6.71
N ASP A 69 3.76 -3.31 7.51
CA ASP A 69 4.01 -4.72 7.19
C ASP A 69 3.08 -5.23 6.09
N TYR A 70 1.84 -4.73 6.03
CA TYR A 70 0.94 -5.01 4.91
C TYR A 70 1.53 -4.53 3.58
N ILE A 71 2.05 -3.30 3.52
CA ILE A 71 2.68 -2.77 2.30
C ILE A 71 3.97 -3.53 1.97
N LYS A 72 4.76 -3.95 2.96
CA LYS A 72 5.98 -4.75 2.71
C LYS A 72 5.66 -6.13 2.15
N LEU A 73 4.65 -6.81 2.69
CA LEU A 73 4.32 -8.19 2.31
C LEU A 73 3.43 -8.27 1.06
N PHE A 74 2.56 -7.28 0.89
CA PHE A 74 1.49 -7.31 -0.11
C PHE A 74 1.41 -6.04 -0.96
N GLY A 75 2.41 -5.18 -0.87
CA GLY A 75 2.54 -4.02 -1.76
C GLY A 75 2.64 -4.46 -3.21
N ALA A 76 2.05 -3.67 -4.10
CA ALA A 76 2.10 -3.88 -5.53
C ALA A 76 2.68 -2.63 -6.20
N CYS A 77 3.39 -2.83 -7.30
CA CYS A 77 3.94 -1.75 -8.08
C CYS A 77 2.83 -0.93 -8.72
N SER A 78 2.82 0.38 -8.50
CA SER A 78 1.78 1.27 -9.04
C SER A 78 1.83 1.44 -10.56
N ALA A 79 2.90 1.00 -11.23
CA ALA A 79 3.03 1.06 -12.68
C ALA A 79 2.63 -0.25 -13.40
N CYS A 80 2.98 -1.43 -12.87
CA CYS A 80 2.68 -2.71 -13.52
C CYS A 80 1.63 -3.58 -12.77
N GLY A 81 1.21 -3.16 -11.58
CA GLY A 81 0.23 -3.87 -10.74
C GLY A 81 0.73 -5.17 -10.11
N GLN A 82 1.95 -5.61 -10.42
CA GLN A 82 2.51 -6.86 -9.89
C GLN A 82 2.97 -6.68 -8.45
N SER A 83 2.89 -7.75 -7.65
CA SER A 83 3.38 -7.78 -6.28
C SER A 83 4.88 -7.51 -6.23
N ILE A 84 5.31 -6.68 -5.29
CA ILE A 84 6.74 -6.46 -5.04
C ILE A 84 7.14 -7.32 -3.82
N PRO A 85 8.10 -8.26 -3.97
CA PRO A 85 8.64 -9.01 -2.85
C PRO A 85 9.21 -8.10 -1.76
N ALA A 86 9.04 -8.50 -0.49
CA ALA A 86 9.46 -7.69 0.67
C ALA A 86 10.98 -7.39 0.72
N ASN A 87 11.80 -8.21 0.06
CA ASN A 87 13.25 -8.08 -0.03
C ASN A 87 13.74 -7.38 -1.32
N GLU A 88 12.84 -7.03 -2.25
CA GLU A 88 13.22 -6.32 -3.47
C GLU A 88 13.41 -4.82 -3.19
N MET A 89 14.45 -4.22 -3.78
CA MET A 89 14.62 -2.76 -3.73
C MET A 89 13.57 -2.06 -4.57
N VAL A 90 13.03 -0.95 -4.05
CA VAL A 90 11.91 -0.22 -4.66
C VAL A 90 12.18 1.27 -4.79
N MET A 91 11.55 1.88 -5.79
CA MET A 91 11.42 3.33 -5.90
C MET A 91 10.13 3.79 -5.22
N ARG A 92 10.17 4.97 -4.59
CA ARG A 92 9.00 5.56 -3.90
C ARG A 92 8.76 6.97 -4.38
N ALA A 93 7.52 7.29 -4.74
CA ALA A 93 7.12 8.65 -5.11
C ALA A 93 5.66 8.90 -4.69
N GLN A 94 5.41 10.02 -4.00
CA GLN A 94 4.06 10.45 -3.58
C GLN A 94 3.23 9.35 -2.89
N GLY A 95 3.87 8.55 -2.02
CA GLY A 95 3.22 7.45 -1.28
C GLY A 95 3.06 6.14 -2.07
N ASN A 96 3.39 6.12 -3.36
CA ASN A 96 3.36 4.93 -4.21
C ASN A 96 4.72 4.22 -4.26
N VAL A 97 4.69 2.91 -4.55
CA VAL A 97 5.87 2.05 -4.65
C VAL A 97 5.98 1.49 -6.07
N TYR A 98 7.21 1.39 -6.56
CA TYR A 98 7.49 0.95 -7.92
C TYR A 98 8.69 0.00 -7.93
N HIS A 99 8.67 -1.03 -8.80
CA HIS A 99 9.91 -1.72 -9.15
C HIS A 99 10.91 -0.71 -9.73
N ILE A 100 12.20 -0.91 -9.49
CA ILE A 100 13.25 -0.06 -10.09
C ILE A 100 13.07 0.02 -11.61
N LYS A 101 12.80 -1.12 -12.27
CA LYS A 101 12.57 -1.18 -13.73
C LYS A 101 11.30 -0.46 -14.20
N CYS A 102 10.32 -0.28 -13.33
CA CYS A 102 9.04 0.35 -13.65
C CYS A 102 9.02 1.85 -13.36
N PHE A 103 10.05 2.38 -12.69
CA PHE A 103 10.18 3.80 -12.40
C PHE A 103 10.79 4.53 -13.61
N SER A 104 9.99 4.66 -14.67
CA SER A 104 10.39 5.20 -15.97
C SER A 104 9.50 6.35 -16.41
N CYS A 105 10.04 7.27 -17.20
CA CYS A 105 9.26 8.32 -17.85
C CYS A 105 8.17 7.73 -18.76
N ALA A 106 6.95 8.26 -18.67
CA ALA A 106 5.84 7.83 -19.51
C ALA A 106 6.02 8.18 -21.00
N THR A 107 6.83 9.19 -21.31
CA THR A 107 7.10 9.68 -22.67
C THR A 107 8.30 8.95 -23.30
N CYS A 108 9.54 9.25 -22.87
CA CYS A 108 10.74 8.64 -23.46
C CYS A 108 11.05 7.21 -22.97
N ARG A 109 10.29 6.67 -22.00
CA ARG A 109 10.53 5.35 -21.38
C ARG A 109 11.88 5.20 -20.68
N ASN A 110 12.67 6.26 -20.56
CA ASN A 110 13.93 6.20 -19.84
C ASN A 110 13.69 5.93 -18.34
N ARG A 111 14.51 5.05 -17.77
CA ARG A 111 14.44 4.68 -16.36
C ARG A 111 15.12 5.76 -15.52
N LEU A 112 14.44 6.22 -14.48
CA LEU A 112 14.96 7.21 -13.54
C LEU A 112 15.67 6.49 -12.40
N ILE A 113 16.83 7.00 -12.01
CA ILE A 113 17.66 6.48 -10.92
C ILE A 113 17.75 7.49 -9.77
N PRO A 114 18.18 7.09 -8.55
CA PRO A 114 18.41 8.03 -7.46
C PRO A 114 19.36 9.15 -7.90
N GLY A 115 18.91 10.40 -7.76
CA GLY A 115 19.62 11.60 -8.21
C GLY A 115 18.96 12.31 -9.41
N ASP A 116 18.16 11.60 -10.21
CA ASP A 116 17.47 12.20 -11.35
C ASP A 116 16.33 13.12 -10.91
N ARG A 117 16.19 14.26 -11.61
CA ARG A 117 15.02 15.12 -11.47
C ARG A 117 13.87 14.58 -12.32
N PHE A 118 12.66 14.64 -11.76
CA PHE A 118 11.45 14.13 -12.40
C PHE A 118 10.22 14.92 -11.97
N HIS A 119 9.15 14.79 -12.76
CA HIS A 119 7.83 15.33 -12.47
C HIS A 119 6.84 14.19 -12.22
N TYR A 120 5.90 14.42 -11.29
CA TYR A 120 4.86 13.47 -10.95
C TYR A 120 3.49 14.13 -11.11
N ILE A 121 2.71 13.72 -12.10
CA ILE A 121 1.43 14.35 -12.45
C ILE A 121 0.37 13.26 -12.58
N ASN A 122 -0.69 13.34 -11.78
CA ASN A 122 -1.82 12.41 -11.81
C ASN A 122 -1.41 10.92 -11.78
N GLY A 123 -0.43 10.56 -10.95
CA GLY A 123 0.07 9.19 -10.86
C GLY A 123 1.10 8.79 -11.93
N THR A 124 1.43 9.69 -12.84
CA THR A 124 2.33 9.43 -13.97
C THR A 124 3.67 10.14 -13.76
N ILE A 125 4.76 9.43 -14.07
CA ILE A 125 6.14 9.91 -13.89
C ILE A 125 6.69 10.42 -15.23
N PHE A 126 7.32 11.58 -15.21
CA PHE A 126 8.00 12.19 -16.37
C PHE A 126 9.42 12.58 -15.98
N CYS A 127 10.39 12.42 -16.88
CA CYS A 127 11.74 12.94 -16.63
C CYS A 127 11.74 14.47 -16.67
N GLU A 128 12.84 15.09 -16.26
CA GLU A 128 13.03 16.56 -16.31
C GLU A 128 12.72 17.18 -17.69
N HIS A 129 13.00 16.45 -18.78
CA HIS A 129 12.84 16.95 -20.16
C HIS A 129 11.42 16.77 -20.74
N ASP A 130 10.63 15.83 -20.22
CA ASP A 130 9.36 15.42 -20.83
C ASP A 130 8.13 15.90 -20.03
N ARG A 131 8.23 17.03 -19.32
CA ARG A 131 7.14 17.55 -18.49
C ARG A 131 5.89 17.88 -19.34
N PRO A 132 4.73 17.25 -19.09
CA PRO A 132 3.49 17.59 -19.76
C PRO A 132 3.07 19.03 -19.44
N GLY A 133 2.74 19.81 -20.48
CA GLY A 133 2.31 21.20 -20.34
C GLY A 133 3.44 22.22 -20.28
N ALA A 134 4.72 21.79 -20.35
CA ALA A 134 5.80 22.69 -20.75
C ALA A 134 5.71 22.91 -22.26
N ALA A 135 5.01 23.96 -22.68
CA ALA A 135 5.01 24.38 -24.07
C ALA A 135 6.47 24.70 -24.51
N LEU A 136 6.90 24.02 -25.58
CA LEU A 136 8.06 24.32 -26.44
C LEU A 136 9.47 24.12 -25.85
N HIS A 137 10.06 22.93 -26.08
CA HIS A 137 11.27 22.84 -26.91
C HIS A 137 11.55 21.40 -27.35
N ASN A 138 11.27 21.17 -28.63
CA ASN A 138 11.88 20.22 -29.56
C ASN A 138 13.08 19.40 -29.02
N SER A 139 12.94 18.06 -28.94
CA SER A 139 13.93 17.07 -29.43
C SER A 139 13.63 15.63 -28.96
N HIS A 140 12.81 14.91 -29.72
CA HIS A 140 13.09 13.49 -29.98
C HIS A 140 12.47 13.11 -31.32
N LEU A 141 13.21 13.42 -32.39
CA LEU A 141 13.07 12.67 -33.64
C LEU A 141 13.50 11.23 -33.31
N ALA A 142 12.57 10.29 -33.39
CA ALA A 142 12.91 8.87 -33.44
C ALA A 142 13.83 8.66 -34.67
N PRO A 143 14.93 7.89 -34.56
CA PRO A 143 15.67 7.50 -35.75
C PRO A 143 14.78 6.59 -36.59
N LEU A 144 14.30 7.12 -37.72
CA LEU A 144 13.78 6.32 -38.81
C LEU A 144 14.95 5.45 -39.29
N GLN A 145 14.87 4.14 -39.07
CA GLN A 145 15.76 3.20 -39.74
C GLN A 145 15.40 3.18 -41.23
N SER A 146 16.06 4.03 -41.99
CA SER A 146 16.18 3.91 -43.45
C SER A 146 17.37 3.00 -43.74
N SER A 147 17.10 1.75 -44.10
CA SER A 147 18.05 0.90 -44.81
C SER A 147 17.46 0.53 -46.16
N SER A 148 17.52 1.50 -47.08
CA SER A 148 17.55 1.24 -48.52
C SER A 148 19.00 1.01 -48.93
N VAL A 149 19.35 -0.22 -49.28
CA VAL A 149 20.62 -0.55 -49.93
C VAL A 149 20.31 -1.17 -51.29
N LEU A 150 20.47 -0.30 -52.30
CA LEU A 150 21.07 -0.47 -53.62
C LEU A 150 20.50 -1.49 -54.62
N THR A 151 19.90 -0.93 -55.66
CA THR A 151 20.05 -1.35 -57.06
C THR A 151 21.50 -1.12 -57.52
N ASP A 152 22.13 -2.14 -58.13
CA ASP A 152 22.90 -2.09 -59.39
C ASP A 152 23.74 -3.38 -59.54
N GLN A 153 23.21 -4.37 -60.29
CA GLN A 153 23.79 -4.95 -61.53
C GLN A 153 23.07 -6.25 -61.91
#